data_AF-A0A6L9QJQ3-F1
#
_entry.id   AF-A0A6L9QJQ3-F1
#
_cell.length_a   1.000
_cell.length_b   1.000
_cell.length_c   1.000
_cell.angle_alpha   90.00
_cell.angle_beta   90.00
_cell.angle_gamma   90.00
#
_symmetry.space_group_name_H-M   'P 1'
#
loop_
_entity.id
_entity.type
_entity.pdbx_description
1 polymer ?
#
loop_
_entity_poly.entity_id
_entity_poly.type
_entity_poly.pdbx_seq_one_letter_code
_entity_poly.pdbx_strand_id
1 'polypeptide(L)'
;MRVRPLLAAVLVVLPLLGACGGQDEVTMPPLTPEPGDSQFADTTTTAAAAASAKETLPARMALYKYLRGIAVGNAKACAYLTAAYQQQVFGGPASCRTGFAQARAKLRPQDLAALRGVTVPVCQAGPGDGIYTVRFADLAWKGAPARPGGLLAASFTLRRTGAYWQITTAAAD
;
A
#
# COMPACT_ATOMS: atom_id res chain seq x y z
N MET A 1 -40.04 11.12 -14.86
CA MET A 1 -39.81 11.29 -16.31
C MET A 1 -40.07 12.74 -16.68
N ARG A 2 -39.04 13.51 -17.02
CA ARG A 2 -39.18 14.84 -17.62
C ARG A 2 -38.04 15.05 -18.64
N VAL A 3 -38.38 15.76 -19.69
CA VAL A 3 -37.87 15.65 -21.07
C VAL A 3 -36.74 16.67 -21.29
N ARG A 4 -35.74 16.31 -22.14
CA ARG A 4 -34.74 17.20 -22.79
C ARG A 4 -35.45 18.23 -23.73
N PRO A 5 -34.83 19.13 -24.54
CA PRO A 5 -33.42 19.39 -24.89
C PRO A 5 -33.06 20.90 -25.02
N LEU A 6 -31.82 21.25 -25.40
CA LEU A 6 -31.46 21.98 -26.65
C LEU A 6 -30.03 22.53 -26.66
N LEU A 7 -29.44 22.46 -27.86
CA LEU A 7 -28.13 22.93 -28.32
C LEU A 7 -28.04 24.45 -28.42
N ALA A 8 -26.83 25.02 -28.28
CA ALA A 8 -26.39 26.17 -29.06
C ALA A 8 -24.86 26.30 -29.07
N ALA A 9 -24.28 26.18 -30.25
CA ALA A 9 -22.90 26.54 -30.58
C ALA A 9 -22.81 28.05 -30.87
N VAL A 10 -21.73 28.72 -30.47
CA VAL A 10 -21.36 30.04 -31.00
C VAL A 10 -19.83 30.10 -31.14
N LEU A 11 -19.39 30.26 -32.39
CA LEU A 11 -18.06 30.67 -32.83
C LEU A 11 -17.80 32.15 -32.52
N VAL A 12 -16.56 32.51 -32.17
CA VAL A 12 -15.97 33.83 -32.47
C VAL A 12 -14.49 33.67 -32.86
N VAL A 13 -14.15 34.33 -33.96
CA VAL A 13 -12.88 34.39 -34.71
C VAL A 13 -12.00 35.54 -34.19
N LEU A 14 -10.68 35.42 -34.27
CA LEU A 14 -9.79 36.58 -34.48
C LEU A 14 -8.46 36.18 -35.18
N PRO A 15 -8.14 36.79 -36.34
CA PRO A 15 -6.84 36.67 -37.02
C PRO A 15 -5.96 37.89 -36.74
N LEU A 16 -4.63 37.79 -36.92
CA LEU A 16 -3.76 38.84 -37.52
C LEU A 16 -2.25 38.46 -37.48
N LEU A 17 -1.74 38.21 -38.69
CA LEU A 17 -0.46 38.60 -39.32
C LEU A 17 0.85 38.79 -38.50
N GLY A 18 1.89 38.11 -38.98
CA GLY A 18 3.32 38.48 -38.89
C GLY A 18 4.14 37.53 -39.77
N ALA A 19 4.40 37.90 -41.03
CA ALA A 19 5.66 38.48 -41.52
C ALA A 19 6.73 37.42 -41.89
N CYS A 20 7.16 37.52 -43.14
CA CYS A 20 8.11 36.69 -43.87
C CYS A 20 9.57 37.02 -43.46
N GLY A 21 10.45 36.03 -43.41
CA GLY A 21 11.88 36.28 -43.22
C GLY A 21 12.77 35.05 -43.33
N GLY A 22 13.38 34.88 -44.51
CA GLY A 22 14.79 34.47 -44.66
C GLY A 22 15.15 32.99 -44.47
N GLN A 23 15.51 32.34 -45.57
CA GLN A 23 16.31 31.13 -45.60
C GLN A 23 17.75 31.44 -45.16
N ASP A 24 18.31 30.64 -44.26
CA ASP A 24 19.70 30.18 -44.39
C ASP A 24 19.90 28.87 -43.62
N GLU A 25 20.49 27.94 -44.33
CA GLU A 25 20.76 26.56 -43.95
C GLU A 25 21.99 26.54 -43.04
N VAL A 26 21.83 26.13 -41.78
CA VAL A 26 22.93 25.60 -40.98
C VAL A 26 22.58 24.18 -40.60
N THR A 27 23.12 23.27 -41.41
CA THR A 27 23.26 21.85 -41.13
C THR A 27 23.88 21.64 -39.76
N MET A 28 23.10 21.07 -38.85
CA MET A 28 23.58 20.16 -37.81
C MET A 28 22.44 19.18 -37.56
N PRO A 29 22.58 17.87 -37.89
CA PRO A 29 21.57 16.90 -37.52
C PRO A 29 21.44 16.92 -36.00
N PRO A 30 20.23 17.07 -35.42
CA PRO A 30 20.09 16.80 -34.00
C PRO A 30 20.50 15.35 -33.82
N LEU A 31 21.42 15.12 -32.87
CA LEU A 31 21.69 13.80 -32.33
C LEU A 31 20.36 13.26 -31.82
N THR A 32 19.62 12.54 -32.66
CA THR A 32 18.55 11.66 -32.22
C THR A 32 19.19 10.75 -31.17
N PRO A 33 18.77 10.82 -29.89
CA PRO A 33 19.15 9.79 -28.95
C PRO A 33 18.62 8.50 -29.57
N GLU A 34 19.50 7.54 -29.82
CA GLU A 34 19.06 6.18 -30.11
C GLU A 34 18.02 5.79 -29.06
N PRO A 35 16.89 5.18 -29.43
CA PRO A 35 15.99 4.57 -28.48
C PRO A 35 16.73 3.38 -27.86
N GLY A 36 17.60 3.66 -26.89
CA GLY A 36 18.32 2.66 -26.14
C GLY A 36 17.30 1.79 -25.42
N ASP A 37 17.16 0.55 -25.90
CA ASP A 37 16.99 -0.68 -25.13
C ASP A 37 16.19 -0.58 -23.82
N SER A 38 15.08 0.16 -23.83
CA SER A 38 14.24 0.40 -22.64
C SER A 38 13.47 -0.87 -22.24
N GLN A 39 13.39 -1.86 -23.12
CA GLN A 39 12.73 -3.14 -22.83
C GLN A 39 13.50 -4.01 -21.83
N PHE A 40 14.83 -3.90 -21.75
CA PHE A 40 15.64 -4.71 -20.84
C PHE A 40 15.62 -4.17 -19.40
N ALA A 41 15.51 -2.85 -19.22
CA ALA A 41 15.34 -2.23 -17.91
C ALA A 41 13.97 -2.54 -17.31
N ASP A 42 12.90 -2.48 -18.11
CA ASP A 42 11.53 -2.81 -17.67
C ASP A 42 11.38 -4.30 -17.33
N THR A 43 11.99 -5.18 -18.10
CA THR A 43 11.96 -6.63 -17.84
C THR A 43 12.73 -6.98 -16.56
N THR A 44 13.92 -6.41 -16.36
CA THR A 44 14.72 -6.62 -15.15
C THR A 44 14.03 -6.06 -13.91
N THR A 45 13.42 -4.87 -14.02
CA THR A 45 12.65 -4.24 -12.92
C THR A 45 11.41 -5.06 -12.57
N THR A 46 10.69 -5.57 -13.57
CA THR A 46 9.51 -6.43 -13.38
C THR A 46 9.89 -7.78 -12.76
N ALA A 47 10.99 -8.39 -13.22
CA ALA A 47 11.49 -9.65 -12.67
C ALA A 47 11.99 -9.50 -11.22
N ALA A 48 12.72 -8.42 -10.92
CA ALA A 48 13.16 -8.09 -9.56
C ALA A 48 11.95 -7.82 -8.64
N ALA A 49 10.98 -7.04 -9.10
CA ALA A 49 9.74 -6.80 -8.35
C ALA A 49 8.96 -8.10 -8.11
N ALA A 50 8.90 -9.02 -9.09
CA ALA A 50 8.28 -10.32 -8.95
C ALA A 50 9.03 -11.25 -7.98
N ALA A 51 10.37 -11.22 -7.99
CA ALA A 51 11.22 -11.95 -7.05
C ALA A 51 11.01 -11.44 -5.62
N SER A 52 11.09 -10.12 -5.41
CA SER A 52 10.79 -9.49 -4.12
C SER A 52 9.34 -9.74 -3.67
N ALA A 53 8.38 -9.79 -4.59
CA ALA A 53 7.00 -10.15 -4.26
C ALA A 53 6.88 -11.60 -3.77
N LYS A 54 7.62 -12.55 -4.37
CA LYS A 54 7.66 -13.95 -3.91
C LYS A 54 8.33 -14.08 -2.55
N GLU A 55 9.45 -13.41 -2.35
CA GLU A 55 10.22 -13.42 -1.09
C GLU A 55 9.42 -12.84 0.08
N THR A 56 8.68 -11.75 -0.17
CA THR A 56 7.86 -11.07 0.84
C THR A 56 6.49 -11.71 1.07
N LEU A 57 6.07 -12.67 0.22
CA LEU A 57 4.74 -13.27 0.30
C LEU A 57 4.42 -13.85 1.70
N PRO A 58 5.32 -14.62 2.36
CA PRO A 58 5.01 -15.15 3.70
C PRO A 58 4.81 -14.06 4.76
N ALA A 59 5.58 -12.96 4.67
CA ALA A 59 5.44 -11.81 5.56
C ALA A 59 4.09 -11.11 5.34
N ARG A 60 3.73 -10.81 4.08
CA ARG A 60 2.43 -10.23 3.70
C ARG A 60 1.27 -11.09 4.16
N MET A 61 1.40 -12.41 4.02
CA MET A 61 0.38 -13.36 4.46
C MET A 61 0.20 -13.40 5.99
N ALA A 62 1.26 -13.23 6.78
CA ALA A 62 1.14 -13.13 8.22
C ALA A 62 0.33 -11.91 8.64
N LEU A 63 0.64 -10.73 8.08
CA LEU A 63 -0.12 -9.52 8.33
C LEU A 63 -1.58 -9.64 7.87
N TYR A 64 -1.80 -10.16 6.66
CA TYR A 64 -3.15 -10.41 6.14
C TYR A 64 -3.97 -11.29 7.10
N LYS A 65 -3.40 -12.41 7.56
CA LYS A 65 -4.10 -13.33 8.48
C LYS A 65 -4.38 -12.67 9.85
N TYR A 66 -3.47 -11.84 10.35
CA TYR A 66 -3.71 -11.04 11.56
C TYR A 66 -4.89 -10.09 11.38
N LEU A 67 -4.88 -9.26 10.34
CA LEU A 67 -5.93 -8.27 10.07
C LEU A 67 -7.30 -8.92 9.85
N ARG A 68 -7.35 -10.02 9.08
CA ARG A 68 -8.59 -10.80 8.85
C ARG A 68 -9.07 -11.48 10.12
N GLY A 69 -8.15 -11.93 10.97
CA GLY A 69 -8.45 -12.49 12.29
C GLY A 69 -9.12 -11.46 13.20
N ILE A 70 -8.67 -10.20 13.19
CA ILE A 70 -9.35 -9.09 13.90
C ILE A 70 -10.77 -8.91 13.36
N ALA A 71 -10.96 -8.89 12.04
CA ALA A 71 -12.27 -8.67 11.44
C ALA A 71 -13.34 -9.65 11.97
N VAL A 72 -12.97 -10.93 12.10
CA VAL A 72 -13.89 -12.00 12.53
C VAL A 72 -13.86 -12.31 14.03
N GLY A 73 -13.04 -11.60 14.81
CA GLY A 73 -12.96 -11.84 16.26
C GLY A 73 -12.19 -13.11 16.64
N ASN A 74 -11.28 -13.58 15.79
CA ASN A 74 -10.51 -14.80 16.04
C ASN A 74 -9.22 -14.50 16.82
N ALA A 75 -9.21 -14.81 18.12
CA ALA A 75 -8.05 -14.63 19.00
C ALA A 75 -6.81 -15.45 18.58
N LYS A 76 -6.92 -16.42 17.66
CA LYS A 76 -5.74 -17.08 17.05
C LYS A 76 -4.86 -16.08 16.28
N ALA A 77 -5.38 -14.91 15.90
CA ALA A 77 -4.61 -13.81 15.32
C ALA A 77 -3.42 -13.38 16.21
N CYS A 78 -3.53 -13.55 17.53
CA CYS A 78 -2.46 -13.25 18.47
C CYS A 78 -1.16 -14.04 18.21
N ALA A 79 -1.22 -15.18 17.51
CA ALA A 79 -0.04 -15.98 17.17
C ALA A 79 0.93 -15.23 16.23
N TYR A 80 0.44 -14.25 15.48
CA TYR A 80 1.25 -13.42 14.60
C TYR A 80 1.95 -12.27 15.34
N LEU A 81 1.77 -12.11 16.65
CA LEU A 81 2.35 -11.01 17.41
C LEU A 81 3.52 -11.48 18.26
N THR A 82 4.60 -10.71 18.28
CA THR A 82 5.66 -10.92 19.28
C THR A 82 5.19 -10.50 20.68
N ALA A 83 5.88 -10.97 21.72
CA ALA A 83 5.61 -10.52 23.09
C ALA A 83 5.79 -9.00 23.25
N ALA A 84 6.77 -8.40 22.56
CA ALA A 84 7.01 -6.95 22.58
C ALA A 84 5.82 -6.17 22.00
N TYR A 85 5.27 -6.61 20.87
CA TYR A 85 4.08 -5.99 20.30
C TYR A 85 2.87 -6.15 21.22
N GLN A 86 2.75 -7.32 21.87
CA GLN A 86 1.66 -7.56 22.80
C GLN A 86 1.74 -6.64 24.03
N GLN A 87 2.95 -6.40 24.54
CA GLN A 87 3.17 -5.42 25.61
C GLN A 87 2.69 -4.03 25.20
N GLN A 88 3.03 -3.57 24.00
CA GLN A 88 2.67 -2.24 23.49
C GLN A 88 1.16 -2.06 23.33
N VAL A 89 0.46 -3.06 22.79
CA VAL A 89 -0.96 -2.94 22.42
C VAL A 89 -1.90 -3.38 23.54
N PHE A 90 -1.52 -4.38 24.33
CA PHE A 90 -2.37 -5.01 25.35
C PHE A 90 -1.88 -4.79 26.79
N GLY A 91 -0.73 -4.13 27.00
CA GLY A 91 -0.21 -3.76 28.31
C GLY A 91 0.53 -4.87 29.07
N GLY A 92 0.75 -6.04 28.46
CA GLY A 92 1.46 -7.16 29.06
C GLY A 92 2.03 -8.14 28.03
N PRO A 93 3.09 -8.89 28.35
CA PRO A 93 3.55 -9.96 27.47
C PRO A 93 2.51 -11.07 27.48
N ALA A 94 2.24 -11.69 26.33
CA ALA A 94 1.22 -12.74 26.16
C ALA A 94 -0.25 -12.30 26.47
N SER A 95 -0.50 -11.02 26.71
CA SER A 95 -1.83 -10.50 27.07
C SER A 95 -2.80 -10.38 25.89
N CYS A 96 -2.37 -10.69 24.66
CA CYS A 96 -3.26 -10.58 23.51
C CYS A 96 -4.49 -11.49 23.65
N ARG A 97 -4.33 -12.76 24.03
CA ARG A 97 -5.48 -13.69 24.05
C ARG A 97 -6.57 -13.26 25.04
N THR A 98 -6.18 -12.74 26.19
CA THR A 98 -7.12 -12.28 27.24
C THR A 98 -7.69 -10.90 26.92
N GLY A 99 -6.88 -9.99 26.35
CA GLY A 99 -7.28 -8.62 26.00
C GLY A 99 -7.91 -8.45 24.62
N PHE A 100 -7.91 -9.48 23.77
CA PHE A 100 -8.29 -9.37 22.35
C PHE A 100 -9.71 -8.85 22.15
N ALA A 101 -10.68 -9.42 22.88
CA ALA A 101 -12.09 -9.04 22.76
C ALA A 101 -12.30 -7.57 23.13
N GLN A 102 -11.70 -7.12 24.23
CA GLN A 102 -11.78 -5.74 24.70
C GLN A 102 -11.10 -4.77 23.74
N ALA A 103 -9.90 -5.10 23.23
CA ALA A 103 -9.19 -4.26 22.27
C ALA A 103 -9.97 -4.16 20.95
N ARG A 104 -10.56 -5.25 20.48
CA ARG A 104 -11.39 -5.28 19.27
C ARG A 104 -12.68 -4.48 19.45
N ALA A 105 -13.29 -4.48 20.63
CA ALA A 105 -14.50 -3.71 20.91
C ALA A 105 -14.32 -2.19 20.76
N LYS A 106 -13.06 -1.69 20.80
CA LYS A 106 -12.73 -0.29 20.52
C LYS A 106 -12.80 0.07 19.03
N LEU A 107 -12.82 -0.93 18.13
CA LEU A 107 -12.95 -0.70 16.69
C LEU A 107 -14.41 -0.45 16.32
N ARG A 108 -14.65 0.47 15.38
CA ARG A 108 -16.00 0.72 14.91
C ARG A 108 -16.48 -0.43 14.01
N PRO A 109 -17.81 -0.62 13.87
CA PRO A 109 -18.37 -1.57 12.93
C PRO A 109 -17.87 -1.38 11.49
N GLN A 110 -17.66 -0.13 11.06
CA GLN A 110 -17.14 0.20 9.72
C GLN A 110 -15.67 -0.25 9.57
N ASP A 111 -14.84 -0.08 10.60
CA ASP A 111 -13.44 -0.53 10.58
C ASP A 111 -13.38 -2.06 10.49
N LEU A 112 -14.24 -2.76 11.25
CA LEU A 112 -14.37 -4.21 11.18
C LEU A 112 -14.85 -4.68 9.79
N ALA A 113 -15.74 -3.94 9.14
CA ALA A 113 -16.18 -4.22 7.78
C ALA A 113 -15.07 -3.98 6.74
N ALA A 114 -14.30 -2.90 6.87
CA ALA A 114 -13.16 -2.62 6.02
C ALA A 114 -12.09 -3.73 6.12
N LEU A 115 -11.77 -4.17 7.35
CA LEU A 115 -10.88 -5.32 7.59
C LEU A 115 -11.41 -6.62 6.97
N ARG A 116 -12.71 -6.71 6.64
CA ARG A 116 -13.22 -7.88 5.92
C ARG A 116 -12.80 -7.93 4.44
N GLY A 117 -12.40 -6.80 3.87
CA GLY A 117 -11.98 -6.67 2.48
C GLY A 117 -10.53 -6.21 2.31
N VAL A 118 -9.72 -6.26 3.36
CA VAL A 118 -8.32 -5.80 3.33
C VAL A 118 -7.41 -6.83 2.67
N THR A 119 -6.45 -6.36 1.89
CA THR A 119 -5.32 -7.14 1.37
C THR A 119 -4.00 -6.43 1.63
N VAL A 120 -2.90 -7.18 1.57
CA VAL A 120 -1.53 -6.68 1.79
C VAL A 120 -0.75 -6.86 0.48
N PRO A 121 -0.84 -5.91 -0.46
CA PRO A 121 -0.26 -6.09 -1.78
C PRO A 121 1.26 -5.97 -1.76
N VAL A 122 1.79 -5.02 -0.99
CA VAL A 122 3.20 -4.66 -0.96
C VAL A 122 3.79 -4.85 0.44
N CYS A 123 5.11 -5.00 0.48
CA CYS A 123 5.91 -5.11 1.69
C CYS A 123 7.28 -4.53 1.35
N GLN A 124 7.72 -3.52 2.08
CA GLN A 124 8.97 -2.83 1.82
C GLN A 124 10.06 -3.37 2.75
N ALA A 125 11.32 -3.31 2.33
CA ALA A 125 12.43 -3.57 3.24
C ALA A 125 12.39 -2.57 4.40
N GLY A 126 12.54 -3.06 5.62
CA GLY A 126 12.60 -2.26 6.84
C GLY A 126 14.03 -1.81 7.18
N PRO A 127 14.23 -1.19 8.34
CA PRO A 127 15.51 -0.61 8.76
C PRO A 127 16.60 -1.65 9.13
N GLY A 128 16.38 -2.94 8.87
CA GLY A 128 17.36 -3.99 9.15
C GLY A 128 17.14 -5.23 8.30
N ASP A 129 18.18 -6.04 8.17
CA ASP A 129 18.15 -7.25 7.34
C ASP A 129 17.06 -8.22 7.80
N GLY A 130 16.26 -8.69 6.85
CA GLY A 130 15.14 -9.60 7.11
C GLY A 130 13.96 -8.96 7.86
N ILE A 131 14.00 -7.64 8.07
CA ILE A 131 12.87 -6.85 8.58
C ILE A 131 12.13 -6.27 7.38
N TYR A 132 10.81 -6.38 7.40
CA TYR A 132 9.95 -5.79 6.39
C TYR A 132 8.90 -4.90 7.05
N THR A 133 8.47 -3.87 6.32
CA THR A 133 7.51 -2.89 6.80
C THR A 133 6.34 -2.79 5.83
N VAL A 134 5.13 -2.70 6.38
CA VAL A 134 3.91 -2.39 5.64
C VAL A 134 3.27 -1.18 6.30
N ARG A 135 3.18 -0.05 5.59
CA ARG A 135 2.46 1.11 6.11
C ARG A 135 0.97 0.86 6.00
N PHE A 136 0.19 1.42 6.91
CA PHE A 136 -1.28 1.34 6.87
C PHE A 136 -1.83 1.88 5.54
N ALA A 137 -1.20 2.94 5.01
CA ALA A 137 -1.54 3.54 3.71
C ALA A 137 -1.28 2.61 2.51
N ASP A 138 -0.39 1.63 2.66
CA ASP A 138 -0.07 0.66 1.61
C ASP A 138 -1.01 -0.57 1.62
N LEU A 139 -1.93 -0.65 2.59
CA LEU A 139 -2.97 -1.66 2.62
C LEU A 139 -4.02 -1.36 1.54
N ALA A 140 -4.44 -2.40 0.82
CA ALA A 140 -5.50 -2.27 -0.17
C ALA A 140 -6.85 -2.65 0.44
N TRP A 141 -7.88 -1.86 0.14
CA TRP A 141 -9.21 -1.97 0.71
C TRP A 141 -10.25 -2.15 -0.40
N LYS A 142 -11.18 -3.08 -0.22
CA LYS A 142 -12.33 -3.24 -1.14
C LYS A 142 -13.29 -2.04 -1.14
N GLY A 143 -13.24 -1.20 -0.10
CA GLY A 143 -14.09 -0.02 0.07
C GLY A 143 -13.40 1.03 0.93
N ALA A 144 -14.16 1.81 1.70
CA ALA A 144 -13.59 2.80 2.61
C ALA A 144 -12.59 2.14 3.58
N PRO A 145 -11.39 2.73 3.77
CA PRO A 145 -10.37 2.17 4.65
C PRO A 145 -10.80 2.25 6.11
N ALA A 146 -10.29 1.34 6.93
CA ALA A 146 -10.39 1.48 8.39
C ALA A 146 -9.57 2.71 8.85
N ARG A 147 -9.82 3.18 10.06
CA ARG A 147 -8.93 4.17 10.70
C ARG A 147 -7.81 3.46 11.47
N PRO A 148 -6.55 3.96 11.39
CA PRO A 148 -5.50 3.50 12.27
C PRO A 148 -5.82 3.85 13.73
N GLY A 149 -5.29 3.05 14.66
CA GLY A 149 -5.47 3.16 16.10
C GLY A 149 -5.65 1.81 16.78
N GLY A 150 -5.13 1.68 18.01
CA GLY A 150 -5.28 0.48 18.84
C GLY A 150 -4.65 -0.76 18.19
N LEU A 151 -5.50 -1.68 17.71
CA LEU A 151 -5.04 -2.90 17.02
C LEU A 151 -4.46 -2.61 15.62
N LEU A 152 -4.73 -1.44 15.06
CA LEU A 152 -4.34 -1.06 13.69
C LEU A 152 -3.22 -0.02 13.76
N ALA A 153 -1.97 -0.49 13.72
CA ALA A 153 -0.81 0.39 13.70
C ALA A 153 -0.78 1.30 12.45
N ALA A 154 -0.13 2.46 12.55
CA ALA A 154 0.20 3.30 11.40
C ALA A 154 1.19 2.59 10.45
N SER A 155 2.06 1.75 11.01
CA SER A 155 3.01 0.92 10.28
C SER A 155 3.21 -0.41 10.98
N PHE A 156 3.30 -1.50 10.22
CA PHE A 156 3.52 -2.85 10.71
C PHE A 156 4.91 -3.34 10.36
N THR A 157 5.74 -3.60 11.37
CA THR A 157 7.05 -4.20 11.18
C THR A 157 6.98 -5.72 11.35
N LEU A 158 7.30 -6.43 10.28
CA LEU A 158 7.29 -7.89 10.16
C LEU A 158 8.72 -8.41 10.21
N ARG A 159 8.96 -9.44 11.01
CA ARG A 159 10.23 -10.17 11.00
C ARG A 159 9.99 -11.67 11.07
N ARG A 160 10.95 -12.43 10.59
CA ARG A 160 10.98 -13.87 10.79
C ARG A 160 11.51 -14.20 12.18
N THR A 161 10.74 -14.94 12.97
CA THR A 161 11.13 -15.50 14.27
C THR A 161 11.04 -17.02 14.17
N GLY A 162 12.19 -17.69 14.02
CA GLY A 162 12.24 -19.13 13.73
C GLY A 162 11.54 -19.48 12.41
N ALA A 163 10.56 -20.38 12.48
CA ALA A 163 9.78 -20.78 11.30
C ALA A 163 8.64 -19.81 10.94
N TYR A 164 8.36 -18.80 11.78
CA TYR A 164 7.14 -17.98 11.68
C TYR A 164 7.45 -16.53 11.36
N TRP A 165 6.54 -15.89 10.64
CA TRP A 165 6.53 -14.44 10.45
C TRP A 165 5.66 -13.78 11.52
N GLN A 166 6.21 -12.78 12.20
CA GLN A 166 5.56 -12.10 13.32
C GLN A 166 5.67 -10.58 13.20
N ILE A 167 4.66 -9.90 13.74
CA ILE A 167 4.54 -8.45 13.87
C ILE A 167 5.20 -8.05 15.20
N THR A 168 6.14 -7.11 15.14
CA THR A 168 7.13 -6.90 16.20
C THR A 168 6.96 -5.60 16.97
N THR A 169 6.81 -4.50 16.25
CA THR A 169 6.53 -3.17 16.77
C THR A 169 5.63 -2.47 15.76
N ALA A 170 4.72 -1.66 16.28
CA ALA A 170 4.17 -0.55 15.52
C ALA A 170 5.17 0.58 15.72
N ALA A 171 5.80 1.08 14.66
CA ALA A 171 6.43 2.39 14.76
C ALA A 171 5.34 3.36 15.24
N ALA A 172 5.51 3.88 16.46
CA ALA A 172 4.71 4.97 16.94
C ALA A 172 5.29 6.22 16.29
N ASP A 173 4.59 6.75 15.29
CA ASP A 173 4.81 8.10 14.81
C ASP A 173 4.20 9.10 15.81
#